data_AF-A0A925VBE1-F1
#
_entry.id   AF-A0A925VBE1-F1
#
_cell.length_a   1.000
_cell.length_b   1.000
_cell.length_c   1.000
_cell.angle_alpha   90.00
_cell.angle_beta   90.00
_cell.angle_gamma   90.00
#
_symmetry.space_group_name_H-M   'P 1'
#
loop_
_entity.id
_entity.type
_entity.pdbx_description
1 polymer ?
#
loop_
_entity_poly.entity_id
_entity_poly.type
_entity_poly.pdbx_seq_one_letter_code
_entity_poly.pdbx_strand_id
1 'polypeptide(L)'
;MKDAQPKPTRREDYRPPDFWIDEVELEVDLGEEVTRVVARLQVRRNLAVAKADALRLNGERLRLIELAIDGAIAAPSSYEIEPELL
;
A
#
# COMPACT_ATOMS: atom_id res chain seq x y z
N MET A 1 -11.53 8.37 22.19
CA MET A 1 -10.54 8.09 21.13
C MET A 1 -9.33 7.51 21.85
N LYS A 2 -8.89 6.30 21.50
CA LYS A 2 -7.68 5.71 22.10
C LYS A 2 -6.53 6.24 21.25
N ASP A 3 -5.79 7.20 21.78
CA ASP A 3 -4.54 7.62 21.16
C ASP A 3 -3.65 6.38 21.03
N ALA A 4 -3.43 5.91 19.80
CA ALA A 4 -2.47 4.86 19.55
C ALA A 4 -1.11 5.45 19.95
N GLN A 5 -0.51 4.93 21.04
CA GLN A 5 0.85 5.32 21.39
C GLN A 5 1.75 5.04 20.18
N PRO A 6 2.59 5.99 19.75
CA PRO A 6 3.46 5.80 18.61
C PRO A 6 4.32 4.57 18.85
N LYS A 7 4.19 3.57 17.97
CA LYS A 7 4.93 2.32 18.09
C LYS A 7 6.38 2.58 17.66
N PRO A 8 7.37 2.42 18.55
CA PRO A 8 8.75 2.70 18.18
C PRO A 8 9.22 1.73 17.11
N THR A 9 9.72 2.26 15.99
CA THR A 9 10.41 1.47 14.96
C THR A 9 11.87 1.30 15.38
N ARG A 10 12.31 0.05 15.58
CA ARG A 10 13.65 -0.25 16.05
C ARG A 10 14.50 -0.80 14.91
N ARG A 11 15.77 -0.41 14.88
CA ARG A 11 16.75 -0.92 13.90
C ARG A 11 16.93 -2.44 14.03
N GLU A 12 16.87 -2.98 15.23
CA GLU A 12 17.02 -4.42 15.52
C GLU A 12 15.86 -5.27 14.96
N ASP A 13 14.69 -4.68 14.72
CA ASP A 13 13.50 -5.35 14.20
C ASP A 13 13.41 -5.33 12.66
N TYR A 14 14.39 -4.70 11.99
CA TYR A 14 14.40 -4.60 10.54
C TYR A 14 14.44 -5.97 9.87
N ARG A 15 13.52 -6.18 8.93
CA ARG A 15 13.45 -7.37 8.08
C ARG A 15 13.26 -6.94 6.62
N PRO A 16 13.81 -7.68 5.64
CA PRO A 16 13.50 -7.45 4.23
C PRO A 16 11.98 -7.48 4.00
N PRO A 17 11.46 -6.68 3.05
CA PRO A 17 10.04 -6.69 2.75
C PRO A 17 9.63 -8.01 2.07
N ASP A 18 8.37 -8.39 2.23
CA ASP A 18 7.80 -9.58 1.60
C ASP A 18 7.60 -9.42 0.08
N PHE A 19 7.53 -8.17 -0.38
CA PHE A 19 7.31 -7.79 -1.77
C PHE A 19 8.27 -6.68 -2.20
N TRP A 20 8.66 -6.72 -3.46
CA TRP A 20 9.36 -5.66 -4.15
C TRP A 20 8.41 -4.95 -5.10
N ILE A 21 8.60 -3.64 -5.26
CA ILE A 21 7.99 -2.85 -6.31
C ILE A 21 9.11 -2.46 -7.26
N ASP A 22 9.11 -3.01 -8.46
CA ASP A 22 10.19 -2.80 -9.43
C ASP A 22 9.95 -1.53 -10.25
N GLU A 23 8.69 -1.21 -10.54
CA GLU A 23 8.28 -0.03 -11.31
C GLU A 23 7.02 0.60 -10.74
N VAL A 24 6.97 1.94 -10.84
CA VAL A 24 5.85 2.77 -10.42
C VAL A 24 5.54 3.77 -11.52
N GLU A 25 4.35 3.65 -12.10
CA GLU A 25 3.81 4.64 -13.02
C GLU A 25 2.74 5.46 -12.29
N LEU A 26 2.88 6.79 -12.30
CA LEU A 26 1.92 7.70 -11.68
C LEU A 26 1.34 8.64 -12.72
N GLU A 27 0.01 8.71 -12.74
CA GLU A 27 -0.73 9.76 -13.41
C GLU A 27 -1.34 10.64 -12.33
N VAL A 28 -0.97 11.92 -12.33
CA VAL A 28 -1.42 12.90 -11.34
C VAL A 28 -2.22 13.97 -12.05
N ASP A 29 -3.52 13.98 -11.83
CA ASP A 29 -4.45 14.96 -12.35
C ASP A 29 -4.74 16.01 -11.28
N LEU A 30 -4.25 17.23 -11.52
CA LEU A 30 -4.31 18.36 -10.59
C LEU A 30 -5.62 19.12 -10.78
N GLY A 31 -6.60 18.83 -9.93
CA GLY A 31 -7.80 19.66 -9.78
C GLY A 31 -7.61 20.76 -8.75
N GLU A 32 -8.47 21.78 -8.81
CA GLU A 32 -8.45 22.95 -7.93
C GLU A 32 -8.76 22.60 -6.46
N GLU A 33 -9.73 21.70 -6.23
CA GLU A 33 -10.13 21.25 -4.89
C GLU A 33 -9.52 19.91 -4.51
N VAL A 34 -9.32 19.03 -5.50
CA VAL A 34 -8.86 17.64 -5.31
C VAL A 34 -7.87 17.25 -6.39
N THR A 35 -6.84 16.50 -6.00
CA THR A 35 -5.92 15.86 -6.93
C THR A 35 -6.25 14.38 -7.04
N ARG A 36 -6.40 13.86 -8.27
CA ARG A 36 -6.59 12.44 -8.52
C ARG A 36 -5.25 11.82 -8.88
N VAL A 37 -4.92 10.72 -8.22
CA VAL A 37 -3.70 9.95 -8.50
C VAL A 37 -4.08 8.55 -8.94
N VAL A 38 -3.62 8.14 -10.11
CA VAL A 38 -3.68 6.75 -10.57
C VAL A 38 -2.26 6.19 -10.51
N ALA A 39 -2.09 5.10 -9.77
CA ALA A 39 -0.81 4.41 -9.63
C ALA A 39 -0.89 3.00 -10.24
N ARG A 40 0.06 2.66 -11.12
CA ARG A 40 0.29 1.28 -11.55
C ARG A 40 1.62 0.82 -10.98
N LEU A 41 1.58 -0.28 -10.22
CA LEU A 41 2.73 -0.83 -9.49
C LEU A 41 3.07 -2.20 -10.08
N GLN A 42 4.32 -2.40 -10.50
CA GLN A 42 4.82 -3.74 -10.80
C GLN A 42 5.33 -4.39 -9.52
N VAL A 43 4.53 -5.28 -8.96
CA VAL A 43 4.80 -5.92 -7.66
C VAL A 43 5.24 -7.36 -7.87
N ARG A 44 6.34 -7.76 -7.22
CA ARG A 44 6.77 -9.16 -7.16
C ARG A 44 7.06 -9.62 -5.74
N ARG A 45 6.88 -10.91 -5.47
CA ARG A 45 7.25 -11.51 -4.18
C ARG A 45 8.77 -11.49 -3.99
N ASN A 46 9.19 -11.25 -2.76
CA ASN A 46 10.58 -11.42 -2.36
C ASN A 46 10.89 -12.90 -2.08
N LEU A 47 11.57 -13.56 -3.01
CA LEU A 47 11.92 -14.98 -2.90
C LEU A 47 12.97 -15.29 -1.80
N ALA A 48 13.59 -14.26 -1.22
CA ALA A 48 14.49 -14.43 -0.08
C ALA A 48 13.74 -14.66 1.26
N VAL A 49 12.41 -14.45 1.28
CA VAL A 49 11.56 -14.67 2.45
C VAL A 49 10.78 -15.97 2.27
N ALA A 50 10.87 -16.87 3.26
CA ALA A 50 10.27 -18.21 3.18
C ALA A 50 8.72 -18.19 3.11
N LYS A 51 8.10 -17.17 3.71
CA LYS A 51 6.65 -16.95 3.68
C LYS A 51 6.37 -15.45 3.66
N ALA A 52 5.71 -15.00 2.61
CA ALA A 52 5.18 -13.65 2.52
C ALA A 52 3.79 -13.59 3.18
N ASP A 53 3.53 -12.52 3.94
CA ASP A 53 2.20 -12.16 4.40
C ASP A 53 1.41 -11.47 3.25
N ALA A 54 0.25 -10.88 3.59
CA ALA A 54 -0.51 -10.08 2.64
C ALA A 54 0.28 -8.84 2.19
N LEU A 55 0.10 -8.42 0.94
CA LEU A 55 0.66 -7.17 0.45
C LEU A 55 0.02 -6.01 1.21
N ARG A 56 0.85 -5.26 1.96
CA ARG A 56 0.44 -4.05 2.66
C ARG A 56 1.02 -2.83 1.95
N LEU A 57 0.15 -1.92 1.53
CA LEU A 57 0.53 -0.65 0.92
C LEU A 57 0.19 0.47 1.90
N ASN A 58 1.18 1.30 2.21
CA ASN A 58 0.98 2.43 3.12
C ASN A 58 0.38 3.61 2.35
N GLY A 59 -0.68 4.19 2.89
CA GLY A 59 -1.32 5.38 2.35
C GLY A 59 -2.03 6.15 3.46
N GLU A 60 -1.86 7.47 3.48
CA GLU A 60 -2.41 8.33 4.52
C GLU A 60 -3.30 9.41 3.90
N ARG A 61 -4.48 9.65 4.49
CA ARG A 61 -5.47 10.63 4.01
C ARG A 61 -5.85 10.43 2.53
N LEU A 62 -5.89 9.18 2.06
CA LEU A 62 -6.32 8.82 0.72
C LEU A 62 -7.75 8.31 0.72
N ARG A 63 -8.51 8.66 -0.31
CA ARG A 63 -9.77 8.01 -0.65
C ARG A 63 -9.53 7.03 -1.79
N LEU A 64 -9.65 5.73 -1.53
CA LEU A 64 -9.59 4.73 -2.59
C LEU A 64 -10.82 4.88 -3.50
N ILE A 65 -10.58 5.07 -4.80
CA ILE A 65 -11.63 5.16 -5.82
C ILE A 65 -11.85 3.80 -6.47
N GLU A 66 -10.77 3.13 -6.87
CA GLU A 66 -10.77 1.82 -7.51
C GLU A 66 -9.45 1.10 -7.19
N LEU A 67 -9.50 -0.23 -7.10
CA LEU A 67 -8.35 -1.10 -7.00
C LEU A 67 -8.49 -2.23 -8.03
N ALA A 68 -7.43 -2.49 -8.79
CA ALA A 68 -7.34 -3.62 -9.70
C ALA A 68 -6.05 -4.39 -9.47
N ILE A 69 -6.12 -5.71 -9.62
CA ILE A 69 -4.98 -6.62 -9.55
C ILE A 69 -4.95 -7.38 -10.88
N ASP A 70 -3.82 -7.33 -11.57
CA ASP A 70 -3.62 -7.98 -12.87
C ASP A 70 -4.72 -7.68 -13.91
N GLY A 71 -5.20 -6.42 -13.90
CA GLY A 71 -6.24 -5.93 -14.82
C GLY A 71 -7.68 -6.28 -14.42
N ALA A 72 -7.89 -6.99 -13.31
CA ALA A 72 -9.21 -7.31 -12.78
C ALA A 72 -9.54 -6.45 -11.54
N ILE A 73 -10.75 -5.89 -11.50
CA ILE A 73 -11.23 -5.11 -10.35
C ILE A 73 -11.26 -5.99 -9.10
N ALA A 74 -10.59 -5.54 -8.04
CA ALA A 74 -10.54 -6.26 -6.78
C ALA A 74 -11.91 -6.22 -6.09
N ALA A 75 -12.40 -7.39 -5.66
CA ALA A 75 -13.61 -7.45 -4.87
C ALA A 75 -13.38 -6.79 -3.50
N PRO A 76 -14.36 -6.08 -2.92
CA PRO A 76 -14.20 -5.49 -1.59
C PRO A 76 -13.85 -6.48 -0.47
N SER A 77 -14.13 -7.78 -0.66
CA SER A 77 -13.75 -8.85 0.27
C SER A 77 -12.29 -9.32 0.12
N SER A 78 -11.57 -8.83 -0.89
CA SER A 78 -10.19 -9.23 -1.20
C SER A 78 -9.13 -8.26 -0.65
N TYR A 79 -9.56 -7.13 -0.07
CA TYR A 79 -8.69 -6.15 0.55
C TYR A 79 -9.36 -5.52 1.78
N GLU A 80 -8.53 -4.94 2.64
CA GLU A 80 -8.97 -4.15 3.79
C GLU A 80 -8.32 -2.77 3.70
N ILE A 81 -9.07 -1.72 4.07
CA ILE A 81 -8.54 -0.35 4.18
C ILE A 81 -8.47 -0.03 5.67
N GLU A 82 -7.25 0.00 6.20
CA GLU A 82 -6.98 0.44 7.55
C GLU A 82 -6.84 1.99 7.56
N PRO A 83 -7.53 2.72 8.46
CA PRO A 83 -7.25 4.13 8.67
C PRO A 83 -5.86 4.25 9.30
N GLU A 84 -4.92 4.84 8.54
CA GLU A 84 -3.54 5.16 8.91
C GLU A 84 -2.58 3.96 9.03
N LEU A 85 -1.62 3.93 8.11
CA LEU A 85 -0.31 3.28 8.30
C LEU A 85 0.76 4.37 8.32
N LEU A 86 0.84 5.04 9.47
CA LEU A 86 2.05 5.46 10.19
C LEU A 86 1.67 5.88 11.63
#